data_AF-A0A920RAV8-F1
#
_entry.id   AF-A0A920RAV8-F1
#
_cell.length_a   1.000
_cell.length_b   1.000
_cell.length_c   1.000
_cell.angle_alpha   90.00
_cell.angle_beta   90.00
_cell.angle_gamma   90.00
#
_symmetry.space_group_name_H-M   'P 1'
#
loop_
_entity.id
_entity.type
_entity.pdbx_description
1 polymer ?
#
loop_
_entity_poly.entity_id
_entity_poly.type
_entity_poly.pdbx_seq_one_letter_code
_entity_poly.pdbx_strand_id
1 'polypeptide(L)'
;MQRRDFLLLRVEGSERVAELSCEKLFMHYQDLNAGFQQGNQEEGIAEDADWWAGEPNLHINSIDPESFFTSVLEDLREVNTIQVQDMEWLAQGEFRVRVETLLTAFKAQGGEVQFAAAS
;
A
#
# COMPACT_ATOMS: atom_id res chain seq x y z
N MET A 1 10.35 3.19 -8.59
CA MET A 1 8.89 3.08 -8.79
C MET A 1 8.21 4.26 -8.12
N GLN A 2 7.17 4.85 -8.72
CA GLN A 2 6.38 5.87 -8.03
C GLN A 2 5.65 5.20 -6.86
N ARG A 3 5.65 5.83 -5.67
CA ARG A 3 5.09 5.24 -4.44
C ARG A 3 3.59 4.89 -4.52
N ARG A 4 2.87 5.34 -5.57
CA ARG A 4 1.41 5.30 -5.70
C ARG A 4 0.94 4.89 -7.10
N ASP A 5 1.76 4.17 -7.86
CA ASP A 5 1.41 3.75 -9.23
C ASP A 5 0.23 2.74 -9.29
N PHE A 6 -0.12 2.16 -8.14
CA PHE A 6 -1.30 1.30 -7.95
C PHE A 6 -2.63 2.05 -7.79
N LEU A 7 -2.59 3.37 -7.50
CA LEU A 7 -3.75 4.21 -7.29
C LEU A 7 -3.78 5.31 -8.34
N LEU A 8 -4.70 5.21 -9.30
CA LEU A 8 -4.92 6.25 -10.29
C LEU A 8 -6.12 7.10 -9.90
N LEU A 9 -5.84 8.34 -9.49
CA LEU A 9 -6.87 9.32 -9.18
C LEU A 9 -7.34 9.99 -10.47
N ARG A 10 -8.63 9.88 -10.76
CA ARG A 10 -9.31 10.52 -11.88
C ARG A 10 -10.45 11.40 -11.35
N VAL A 11 -10.79 12.42 -12.14
CA VAL A 11 -11.96 13.26 -11.89
C VAL A 11 -12.89 13.09 -13.08
N GLU A 12 -14.07 12.52 -12.86
CA GLU A 12 -15.11 12.37 -13.87
C GLU A 12 -16.26 13.33 -13.55
N GLY A 13 -16.26 14.48 -14.22
CA GLY A 13 -17.23 15.54 -13.96
C GLY A 13 -17.07 16.13 -12.55
N SER A 14 -18.05 15.87 -11.68
CA SER A 14 -18.05 16.30 -10.28
C SER A 14 -17.58 15.22 -9.31
N GLU A 15 -17.35 13.99 -9.80
CA GLU A 15 -17.01 12.84 -8.99
C GLU A 15 -15.52 12.53 -9.08
N ARG A 16 -14.88 12.30 -7.92
CA ARG A 16 -13.50 11.83 -7.85
C ARG A 16 -13.53 10.29 -7.83
N VAL A 17 -12.92 9.69 -8.84
CA VAL A 17 -12.86 8.23 -9.01
C VAL A 17 -11.42 7.79 -8.83
N ALA A 18 -11.17 6.82 -7.96
CA ALA A 18 -9.86 6.20 -7.83
C ALA A 18 -9.88 4.79 -8.39
N GLU A 19 -8.99 4.49 -9.32
CA GLU A 19 -8.76 3.11 -9.72
C GLU A 19 -7.66 2.51 -8.85
N LEU A 20 -7.96 1.34 -8.28
CA LEU A 20 -7.07 0.57 -7.44
C LEU A 20 -6.72 -0.73 -8.15
N SER A 21 -5.48 -0.88 -8.61
CA SER A 21 -5.00 -2.15 -9.18
C SER A 21 -4.51 -3.06 -8.05
N CYS A 22 -5.20 -4.18 -7.84
CA CYS A 22 -4.81 -5.17 -6.83
C CYS A 22 -3.45 -5.81 -7.14
N GLU A 23 -3.10 -5.99 -8.42
CA GLU A 23 -1.78 -6.48 -8.84
C GLU A 23 -0.66 -5.58 -8.31
N LYS A 24 -0.70 -4.29 -8.66
CA LYS A 24 0.34 -3.34 -8.28
C LYS A 24 0.38 -3.14 -6.78
N LEU A 25 -0.79 -3.07 -6.13
CA LEU A 25 -0.89 -2.98 -4.68
C LEU A 25 -0.25 -4.20 -4.00
N PHE A 26 -0.43 -5.40 -4.54
CA PHE A 26 0.19 -6.62 -4.03
C PHE A 26 1.71 -6.61 -4.20
N MET A 27 2.22 -6.18 -5.37
CA MET A 27 3.67 -6.02 -5.56
C MET A 27 4.27 -5.02 -4.57
N HIS A 28 3.61 -3.88 -4.35
CA HIS A 28 4.03 -2.89 -3.35
C HIS A 28 3.97 -3.45 -1.93
N TYR A 29 2.93 -4.22 -1.59
CA TYR A 29 2.81 -4.87 -0.29
C TYR A 29 3.95 -5.88 -0.06
N GLN A 30 4.30 -6.68 -1.06
CA GLN A 30 5.42 -7.61 -0.99
C GLN A 30 6.77 -6.88 -0.87
N ASP A 31 6.97 -5.80 -1.61
CA ASP A 31 8.18 -4.96 -1.55
C ASP A 31 8.33 -4.31 -0.16
N LEU A 32 7.25 -3.76 0.40
CA LEU A 32 7.21 -3.23 1.75
C LEU A 32 7.53 -4.30 2.80
N ASN A 33 6.92 -5.48 2.68
CA ASN A 33 7.17 -6.58 3.62
C ASN A 33 8.62 -7.10 3.50
N ALA A 34 9.19 -7.17 2.29
CA ALA A 34 10.58 -7.56 2.07
C ALA A 34 11.56 -6.53 2.67
N GLY A 35 11.31 -5.24 2.46
CA GLY A 35 12.12 -4.16 3.04
C GLY A 35 12.01 -4.07 4.57
N PHE A 36 10.81 -4.33 5.12
CA PHE A 36 10.57 -4.35 6.56
C PHE A 36 11.27 -5.53 7.25
N GLN A 37 11.26 -6.72 6.65
CA GLN A 37 11.96 -7.90 7.17
C GLN A 37 13.48 -7.69 7.16
N GLN A 38 14.02 -7.01 6.14
CA GLN A 38 15.46 -6.71 6.06
C GLN A 38 15.89 -5.64 7.09
N GLY A 39 15.09 -4.58 7.29
CA GLY A 39 15.39 -3.53 8.28
C GLY A 39 15.30 -3.98 9.74
N ASN A 40 14.54 -5.05 10.04
CA ASN A 40 14.41 -5.63 11.38
C ASN A 40 15.49 -6.71 11.67
N GLN A 41 16.22 -7.17 10.66
CA GLN A 41 17.36 -8.10 10.87
C GLN A 41 18.66 -7.39 11.28
N GLU A 42 18.73 -6.05 11.15
CA GLU A 42 19.88 -5.23 11.54
C GLU A 42 19.68 -4.57 12.92
N GLU A 43 18.97 -5.22 13.83
CA GLU A 43 18.92 -4.86 15.26
C GLU A 43 19.54 -5.95 16.15
N GLY A 44 20.47 -6.72 15.57
CA GLY A 44 21.31 -7.68 16.27
C GLY A 44 22.76 -7.24 16.23
N ILE A 45 23.20 -6.56 17.29
CA ILE A 45 24.58 -6.20 17.61
C ILE A 45 25.65 -7.15 17.02
N ALA A 46 26.27 -6.74 15.91
CA ALA A 46 27.65 -7.12 15.64
C ALA A 46 28.52 -6.23 16.54
N GLU A 47 28.79 -6.68 17.76
CA GLU A 47 29.95 -6.16 18.48
C GLU A 47 31.18 -6.47 17.63
N ASP A 48 31.95 -5.43 17.31
CA ASP A 48 33.20 -5.45 16.52
C ASP A 48 33.04 -5.25 15.00
N ALA A 49 32.72 -4.02 14.59
CA ALA A 49 33.17 -3.49 13.31
C ALA A 49 33.23 -1.95 13.34
N ASP A 50 34.33 -1.43 13.86
CA ASP A 50 34.84 -0.06 13.68
C ASP A 50 35.21 0.19 12.20
N TRP A 51 34.25 0.06 11.26
CA TRP A 51 34.60 -0.02 9.83
C TRP A 51 33.70 0.70 8.82
N TRP A 52 32.83 1.64 9.23
CA TRP A 52 32.24 2.61 8.28
C TRP A 52 31.99 3.97 8.97
N ALA A 53 33.05 4.77 9.05
CA ALA A 53 32.95 6.18 9.39
C ALA A 53 32.28 6.94 8.21
N GLY A 54 31.01 7.32 8.37
CA GLY A 54 30.42 8.44 7.62
C GLY A 54 29.55 8.10 6.41
N GLU A 55 28.75 7.04 6.45
CA GLU A 55 27.67 6.83 5.47
C GLU A 55 26.35 7.40 6.02
N PRO A 56 25.50 8.05 5.19
CA PRO A 56 24.29 8.68 5.69
C PRO A 56 23.45 7.60 6.36
N ASN A 57 22.81 7.94 7.48
CA ASN A 57 21.75 7.13 8.05
C ASN A 57 20.79 6.82 6.90
N LEU A 58 20.88 5.61 6.34
CA LEU A 58 19.86 5.05 5.51
C LEU A 58 18.71 4.90 6.49
N HIS A 59 17.93 5.98 6.62
CA HIS A 59 16.56 5.92 7.03
C HIS A 59 15.89 5.11 5.92
N ILE A 60 16.12 3.80 5.95
CA ILE A 60 15.18 2.82 5.46
C ILE A 60 13.97 3.17 6.30
N ASN A 61 13.14 4.09 5.77
CA ASN A 61 11.80 4.29 6.27
C ASN A 61 11.16 2.95 5.96
N SER A 62 11.32 2.00 6.88
CA SER A 62 10.55 0.78 6.96
C SER A 62 9.14 1.27 7.17
N ILE A 63 8.49 1.61 6.06
CA ILE A 63 7.12 2.07 6.04
C ILE A 63 6.35 0.85 6.51
N ASP A 64 5.90 0.94 7.74
CA ASP A 64 5.04 -0.06 8.34
C ASP A 64 3.82 -0.24 7.41
N PRO A 65 3.41 -1.49 7.12
CA PRO A 65 2.30 -1.76 6.23
C PRO A 65 1.01 -1.07 6.70
N GLU A 66 0.78 -0.90 8.00
CA GLU A 66 -0.39 -0.17 8.51
C GLU A 66 -0.30 1.31 8.17
N SER A 67 0.87 1.94 8.35
CA SER A 67 1.11 3.33 7.95
C SER A 67 0.90 3.55 6.45
N PHE A 68 1.29 2.59 5.62
CA PHE A 68 1.01 2.61 4.19
C PHE A 68 -0.50 2.60 3.91
N PHE A 69 -1.25 1.66 4.48
CA PHE A 69 -2.70 1.58 4.27
C PHE A 69 -3.44 2.79 4.85
N THR A 70 -2.96 3.39 5.96
CA THR A 70 -3.47 4.66 6.48
C THR A 70 -3.28 5.78 5.47
N SER A 71 -2.09 5.94 4.89
CA SER A 71 -1.87 6.97 3.86
C SER A 71 -2.76 6.75 2.64
N VAL A 72 -2.98 5.50 2.22
CA VAL A 72 -3.88 5.19 1.09
C VAL A 72 -5.32 5.59 1.45
N LEU A 73 -5.77 5.32 2.68
CA LEU A 73 -7.10 5.75 3.14
C LEU A 73 -7.24 7.28 3.16
N GLU A 74 -6.19 8.00 3.53
CA GLU A 74 -6.18 9.47 3.51
C GLU A 74 -6.28 10.03 2.09
N ASP A 75 -5.52 9.47 1.13
CA ASP A 75 -5.62 9.81 -0.29
C ASP A 75 -7.04 9.52 -0.84
N LEU A 76 -7.68 8.46 -0.35
CA LEU A 76 -9.04 8.08 -0.72
C LEU A 76 -10.13 8.94 -0.07
N ARG A 77 -9.81 9.78 0.93
CA ARG A 77 -10.82 10.56 1.66
C ARG A 77 -11.55 11.58 0.79
N GLU A 78 -10.89 12.09 -0.25
CA GLU A 78 -11.50 12.98 -1.23
C GLU A 78 -12.17 12.23 -2.39
N VAL A 79 -12.05 10.90 -2.44
CA VAL A 79 -12.56 10.06 -3.53
C VAL A 79 -13.99 9.65 -3.23
N ASN A 80 -14.86 9.74 -4.23
CA ASN A 80 -16.25 9.31 -4.16
C ASN A 80 -16.39 7.82 -4.46
N THR A 81 -15.68 7.36 -5.48
CA THR A 81 -15.83 6.00 -6.01
C THR A 81 -14.47 5.34 -6.20
N ILE A 82 -14.32 4.10 -5.71
CA ILE A 82 -13.14 3.27 -5.97
C ILE A 82 -13.50 2.18 -6.98
N GLN A 83 -12.72 2.08 -8.05
CA GLN A 83 -12.78 0.99 -9.00
C GLN A 83 -11.64 0.01 -8.74
N VAL A 84 -11.97 -1.15 -8.19
CA VAL A 84 -11.01 -2.21 -7.89
C VAL A 84 -10.79 -3.05 -9.15
N GLN A 85 -9.55 -3.13 -9.61
CA GLN A 85 -9.10 -3.92 -10.76
C GLN A 85 -8.25 -5.12 -10.30
N ASP A 86 -8.13 -6.12 -11.17
CA ASP A 86 -7.24 -7.27 -10.99
C ASP A 86 -7.53 -8.08 -9.71
N MET A 87 -8.82 -8.30 -9.39
CA MET A 87 -9.25 -9.02 -8.18
C MET A 87 -8.67 -10.44 -8.06
N GLU A 88 -8.17 -11.03 -9.14
CA GLU A 88 -7.44 -12.30 -9.12
C GLU A 88 -6.20 -12.28 -8.20
N TRP A 89 -5.60 -11.10 -8.00
CA TRP A 89 -4.47 -10.90 -7.08
C TRP A 89 -4.88 -10.86 -5.61
N LEU A 90 -6.18 -10.75 -5.31
CA LEU A 90 -6.72 -10.97 -3.96
C LEU A 90 -6.83 -12.48 -3.65
N ALA A 91 -5.84 -13.26 -4.09
CA ALA A 91 -5.73 -14.67 -3.76
C ALA A 91 -5.43 -14.80 -2.26
N GLN A 92 -6.28 -15.58 -1.57
CA GLN A 92 -6.25 -15.99 -0.15
C GLN A 92 -4.97 -15.60 0.64
N GLY A 93 -5.10 -14.81 1.71
CA GLY A 93 -3.99 -14.45 2.59
C GLY A 93 -4.23 -13.17 3.39
N GLU A 94 -3.21 -12.70 4.12
CA GLU A 94 -3.27 -11.47 4.93
C GLU A 94 -3.53 -10.22 4.06
N PHE A 95 -2.98 -10.19 2.84
CA PHE A 95 -3.20 -9.11 1.88
C PHE A 95 -4.69 -8.89 1.60
N ARG A 96 -5.44 -9.98 1.37
CA ARG A 96 -6.89 -9.91 1.13
C ARG A 96 -7.61 -9.28 2.32
N VAL A 97 -7.31 -9.71 3.54
CA VAL A 97 -7.93 -9.17 4.76
C VAL A 97 -7.65 -7.68 4.91
N ARG A 98 -6.42 -7.24 4.62
CA ARG A 98 -6.03 -5.81 4.67
C ARG A 98 -6.79 -4.99 3.62
N VAL A 99 -6.90 -5.48 2.38
CA VAL A 99 -7.67 -4.79 1.32
C VAL A 99 -9.17 -4.76 1.65
N GLU A 100 -9.76 -5.86 2.10
CA GLU A 100 -11.17 -5.91 2.51
C GLU A 100 -11.46 -4.95 3.68
N THR A 101 -10.53 -4.82 4.62
CA THR A 101 -10.62 -3.84 5.73
C THR A 101 -10.58 -2.41 5.20
N LEU A 102 -9.67 -2.11 4.27
CA LEU A 102 -9.58 -0.78 3.64
C LEU A 102 -10.86 -0.42 2.88
N LEU A 103 -11.37 -1.34 2.07
CA LEU A 103 -12.62 -1.13 1.32
C LEU A 103 -13.82 -0.96 2.25
N THR A 104 -13.84 -1.68 3.38
CA THR A 104 -14.87 -1.54 4.41
C THR A 104 -14.80 -0.18 5.10
N ALA A 105 -13.60 0.29 5.45
CA ALA A 105 -13.38 1.60 6.04
C ALA A 105 -13.80 2.73 5.07
N PHE A 106 -13.47 2.60 3.79
CA PHE A 106 -13.90 3.54 2.75
C PHE A 106 -15.43 3.55 2.57
N LYS A 107 -16.07 2.37 2.53
CA LYS A 107 -17.53 2.27 2.51
C LYS A 107 -18.18 2.92 3.73
N ALA A 108 -17.59 2.77 4.92
CA ALA A 108 -18.09 3.39 6.13
C ALA A 108 -18.00 4.93 6.10
N GLN A 109 -17.10 5.50 5.30
CA GLN A 109 -17.00 6.94 5.05
C GLN A 109 -18.02 7.45 4.01
N GLY A 110 -18.82 6.57 3.42
CA GLY A 110 -19.82 6.91 2.41
C GLY A 110 -19.32 6.82 0.97
N GLY A 111 -18.13 6.27 0.74
CA GLY A 111 -17.60 6.03 -0.59
C GLY A 111 -18.17 4.77 -1.24
N GLU A 112 -18.27 4.77 -2.56
CA GLU A 112 -18.76 3.62 -3.34
C GLU A 112 -17.59 2.75 -3.83
N VAL A 113 -17.70 1.43 -3.68
CA VAL A 113 -16.70 0.49 -4.20
C VAL A 113 -17.31 -0.30 -5.34
N GLN A 114 -16.72 -0.14 -6.51
CA GLN A 114 -17.04 -0.89 -7.73
C GLN A 114 -15.92 -1.88 -8.01
N PHE A 115 -16.30 -3.09 -8.39
CA PHE A 115 -15.37 -4.15 -8.72
C PHE A 115 -15.41 -4.35 -10.24
N ALA A 116 -14.29 -4.14 -10.92
CA ALA A 116 -14.20 -4.40 -12.35
C ALA A 116 -14.34 -5.92 -12.57
N ALA A 117 -15.29 -6.32 -13.41
CA ALA A 117 -15.45 -7.74 -13.76
C ALA A 117 -14.16 -8.23 -14.44
N ALA A 118 -13.61 -9.34 -13.95
CA ALA A 118 -12.50 -10.03 -14.62
C ALA A 118 -12.90 -10.27 -16.08
N SER A 119 -12.16 -9.68 -17.01
CA SER A 119 -12.39 -9.81 -18.45
C SER A 119 -11.65 -11.00 -19.01
#